data_AF-A0A9E2MGX5-F1
#
_entry.id   AF-A0A9E2MGX5-F1
#
_cell.length_a   1.000
_cell.length_b   1.000
_cell.length_c   1.000
_cell.angle_alpha   90.00
_cell.angle_beta   90.00
_cell.angle_gamma   90.00
#
_symmetry.space_group_name_H-M   'P 1'
#
loop_
_entity.id
_entity.type
_entity.pdbx_description
1 polymer ?
#
loop_
_entity_poly.entity_id
_entity_poly.type
_entity_poly.pdbx_seq_one_letter_code
_entity_poly.pdbx_strand_id
1 'polypeptide(L)'
;MNVKITNASRIKDYRSVLGNTVSIVRGYDEKFALADSDASLVMKTIKAGPGYIIEDTTLTINGRFHASSINKKDVTGLERAIWTTKMTYHSGTIIHFYEASLYGHIKLYLHESTGVSAFGEIFVPDGYDLTMSEIEEKDDFDFKNARQLVLTKLLLGDPYRVEMVESILQKQSLADLVSKDAHTI
;
A
#
# COMPACT_ATOMS: atom_id res chain seq x y z
N MET A 1 -8.61 -12.01 -15.23
CA MET A 1 -9.11 -11.03 -14.24
C MET A 1 -8.72 -9.64 -14.71
N ASN A 2 -9.64 -8.78 -15.17
CA ASN A 2 -9.22 -7.47 -15.70
C ASN A 2 -8.82 -6.50 -14.58
N VAL A 3 -7.57 -6.59 -14.12
CA VAL A 3 -6.99 -5.74 -13.06
C VAL A 3 -6.47 -4.43 -13.60
N LYS A 4 -7.03 -3.35 -13.07
CA LYS A 4 -6.76 -1.97 -13.45
C LYS A 4 -5.79 -1.33 -12.44
N ILE A 5 -4.65 -0.80 -12.89
CA ILE A 5 -3.53 -0.35 -12.03
C ILE A 5 -3.14 1.10 -12.34
N THR A 6 -3.13 1.96 -11.33
CA THR A 6 -3.01 3.42 -11.52
C THR A 6 -1.57 3.93 -11.68
N ASN A 7 -0.55 3.14 -11.30
CA ASN A 7 0.85 3.56 -11.30
C ASN A 7 1.72 2.70 -12.24
N ALA A 8 2.21 3.31 -13.32
CA ALA A 8 3.00 2.64 -14.34
C ALA A 8 4.35 2.11 -13.83
N SER A 9 4.95 2.72 -12.81
CA SER A 9 6.23 2.23 -12.25
C SER A 9 6.11 0.86 -11.59
N ARG A 10 4.88 0.43 -11.26
CA ARG A 10 4.59 -0.83 -10.57
C ARG A 10 4.28 -1.98 -11.52
N ILE A 11 4.21 -1.72 -12.84
CA ILE A 11 3.80 -2.72 -13.83
C ILE A 11 4.72 -3.95 -13.86
N LYS A 12 6.03 -3.78 -13.61
CA LYS A 12 7.01 -4.90 -13.58
C LYS A 12 6.56 -5.96 -12.58
N ASP A 13 6.19 -5.57 -11.36
CA ASP A 13 5.77 -6.49 -10.29
C ASP A 13 4.44 -7.18 -10.59
N TYR A 14 3.45 -6.45 -11.11
CA TYR A 14 2.16 -7.06 -11.44
C TYR A 14 2.30 -8.09 -12.56
N ARG A 15 3.14 -7.79 -13.57
CA ARG A 15 3.39 -8.74 -14.66
C ARG A 15 4.24 -9.93 -14.21
N SER A 16 5.20 -9.74 -13.30
CA SER A 16 6.03 -10.85 -12.82
C SER A 16 5.23 -11.87 -12.01
N VAL A 17 4.25 -11.42 -11.22
CA VAL A 17 3.44 -12.30 -10.37
C VAL A 17 2.16 -12.78 -11.04
N LEU A 18 1.39 -11.88 -11.65
CA LEU A 18 0.07 -12.21 -12.23
C LEU A 18 0.13 -12.53 -13.73
N GLY A 19 1.28 -12.35 -14.38
CA GLY A 19 1.45 -12.62 -15.80
C GLY A 19 0.48 -11.84 -16.68
N ASN A 20 -0.05 -12.50 -17.71
CA ASN A 20 -1.01 -11.92 -18.66
C ASN A 20 -2.47 -11.97 -18.16
N THR A 21 -2.72 -12.37 -16.91
CA THR A 21 -4.09 -12.48 -16.42
C THR A 21 -4.72 -11.14 -16.05
N VAL A 22 -3.99 -10.02 -16.23
CA VAL A 22 -4.33 -8.66 -15.80
C VAL A 22 -4.35 -7.65 -16.94
N SER A 23 -5.30 -6.71 -16.91
CA SER A 23 -5.49 -5.67 -17.94
C SER A 23 -5.21 -4.28 -17.38
N ILE A 24 -3.96 -3.83 -17.53
CA ILE A 24 -3.49 -2.55 -17.01
C ILE A 24 -4.28 -1.41 -17.66
N VAL A 25 -4.91 -0.56 -16.85
CA VAL A 25 -5.51 0.70 -17.31
C VAL A 25 -4.94 1.85 -16.52
N ARG A 26 -4.77 2.99 -17.16
CA ARG A 26 -4.42 4.24 -16.47
C ARG A 26 -5.49 4.56 -15.44
N GLY A 27 -5.08 4.74 -14.20
CA GLY A 27 -5.99 5.21 -13.16
C GLY A 27 -5.53 6.53 -12.55
N TYR A 28 -6.33 7.04 -11.63
CA TYR A 28 -6.15 8.33 -10.98
C TYR A 28 -5.93 8.09 -9.49
N ASP A 29 -4.93 8.77 -8.93
CA ASP A 29 -4.67 8.73 -7.49
C ASP A 29 -5.64 9.70 -6.80
N GLU A 30 -6.73 9.15 -6.28
CA GLU A 30 -7.70 9.93 -5.54
C GLU A 30 -7.30 10.01 -4.07
N LYS A 31 -7.05 11.24 -3.63
CA LYS A 31 -6.63 11.52 -2.26
C LYS A 31 -7.82 11.44 -1.31
N PHE A 32 -8.01 10.28 -0.70
CA PHE A 32 -8.83 10.14 0.50
C PHE A 32 -7.94 10.36 1.73
N ALA A 33 -8.03 11.54 2.32
CA ALA A 33 -7.32 11.89 3.56
C ALA A 33 -8.13 11.43 4.78
N LEU A 34 -8.21 10.12 5.00
CA LEU A 34 -8.76 9.56 6.23
C LEU A 34 -7.64 9.23 7.21
N ALA A 35 -7.92 9.38 8.51
CA ALA A 35 -6.95 9.09 9.57
C ALA A 35 -6.60 7.59 9.67
N ASP A 36 -7.52 6.72 9.24
CA ASP A 36 -7.34 5.27 9.17
C ASP A 36 -6.98 4.84 7.74
N SER A 37 -5.81 4.19 7.60
CA SER A 37 -5.33 3.67 6.32
C SER A 37 -6.29 2.63 5.71
N ASP A 38 -6.92 1.79 6.54
CA ASP A 38 -7.83 0.76 6.06
C ASP A 38 -9.12 1.41 5.54
N ALA A 39 -9.63 2.41 6.25
CA ALA A 39 -10.79 3.19 5.80
C ALA A 39 -10.51 3.90 4.47
N SER A 40 -9.33 4.52 4.31
CA SER A 40 -8.92 5.14 3.04
C SER A 40 -8.90 4.12 1.89
N LEU A 41 -8.32 2.95 2.15
CA LEU A 41 -8.24 1.86 1.17
C LEU A 41 -9.63 1.33 0.79
N VAL A 42 -10.53 1.15 1.76
CA VAL A 42 -11.93 0.74 1.54
C VAL A 42 -12.64 1.75 0.63
N MET A 43 -12.55 3.04 0.92
CA MET A 43 -13.22 4.09 0.14
C MET A 43 -12.73 4.13 -1.31
N LYS A 44 -11.41 4.05 -1.51
CA LYS A 44 -10.79 3.95 -2.84
C LYS A 44 -11.33 2.72 -3.60
N THR A 45 -11.51 1.60 -2.90
CA THR A 45 -11.98 0.34 -3.49
C THR A 45 -13.44 0.40 -3.91
N ILE A 46 -14.31 0.91 -3.04
CA ILE A 46 -15.74 1.06 -3.32
C ILE A 46 -15.93 1.98 -4.52
N LYS A 47 -15.22 3.12 -4.54
CA LYS A 47 -15.35 4.09 -5.62
C LYS A 47 -14.81 3.58 -6.95
N ALA A 48 -13.72 2.83 -6.95
CA ALA A 48 -13.20 2.20 -8.17
C ALA A 48 -14.18 1.18 -8.76
N GLY A 49 -14.93 0.50 -7.90
CA GLY A 49 -15.93 -0.51 -8.29
C GLY A 49 -15.33 -1.89 -8.54
N PRO A 50 -16.15 -2.86 -8.97
CA PRO A 50 -15.74 -4.25 -9.13
C PRO A 50 -14.61 -4.42 -10.15
N GLY A 51 -13.69 -5.36 -9.89
CA GLY A 51 -12.61 -5.75 -10.79
C GLY A 51 -11.29 -4.98 -10.60
N TYR A 52 -11.25 -3.96 -9.74
CA TYR A 52 -10.04 -3.18 -9.48
C TYR A 52 -9.23 -3.75 -8.32
N ILE A 53 -7.90 -3.68 -8.44
CA ILE A 53 -6.99 -3.81 -7.30
C ILE A 53 -6.59 -2.40 -6.88
N ILE A 54 -6.80 -2.07 -5.61
CA ILE A 54 -6.26 -0.85 -5.01
C ILE A 54 -5.10 -1.23 -4.12
N GLU A 55 -4.01 -0.47 -4.22
CA GLU A 55 -2.79 -0.67 -3.45
C GLU A 55 -2.49 0.57 -2.62
N ASP A 56 -2.13 0.39 -1.36
CA ASP A 56 -1.54 1.42 -0.51
C ASP A 56 -0.24 0.91 0.10
N THR A 57 0.72 1.79 0.29
CA THR A 57 2.05 1.44 0.80
C THR A 57 2.45 2.40 1.89
N THR A 58 2.85 1.85 3.01
CA THR A 58 3.12 2.59 4.24
C THR A 58 4.46 2.17 4.81
N LEU A 59 5.08 3.08 5.56
CA LEU A 59 6.33 2.83 6.26
C LEU A 59 6.13 3.19 7.72
N THR A 60 6.42 2.25 8.62
CA THR A 60 6.35 2.46 10.06
C THR A 60 7.76 2.50 10.63
N ILE A 61 8.16 3.60 11.28
CA ILE A 61 9.51 3.79 11.83
C ILE A 61 9.38 4.00 13.34
N ASN A 62 9.98 3.13 14.15
CA ASN A 62 9.84 3.15 15.61
C ASN A 62 8.38 3.28 16.08
N GLY A 63 7.45 2.59 15.38
CA GLY A 63 6.02 2.63 15.67
C GLY A 63 5.26 3.86 15.14
N ARG A 64 5.93 4.81 14.47
CA ARG A 64 5.29 5.97 13.84
C ARG A 64 4.98 5.71 12.37
N PHE A 65 3.77 6.03 11.96
CA PHE A 65 3.24 5.75 10.62
C PHE A 65 3.56 6.87 9.62
N HIS A 66 3.96 6.49 8.41
CA HIS A 66 4.22 7.37 7.28
C HIS A 66 3.54 6.83 6.00
N ALA A 67 2.84 7.70 5.26
CA ALA A 67 1.96 7.29 4.15
C ALA A 67 2.55 7.46 2.74
N SER A 68 3.61 8.25 2.54
CA SER A 68 4.13 8.51 1.18
C SER A 68 5.62 8.84 1.13
N SER A 69 6.06 9.75 1.99
CA SER A 69 7.45 10.19 2.05
C SER A 69 7.85 10.53 3.48
N ILE A 70 9.16 10.58 3.71
CA ILE A 70 9.73 10.93 5.01
C ILE A 70 10.59 12.17 4.81
N ASN A 71 10.44 13.12 5.74
CA ASN A 71 11.42 14.17 5.88
C ASN A 71 12.66 13.58 6.56
N LYS A 72 13.82 13.66 5.92
CA LYS A 72 15.06 13.05 6.42
C LYS A 72 15.45 13.56 7.81
N LYS A 73 14.98 14.75 8.22
CA LYS A 73 15.21 15.29 9.56
C LYS A 73 14.44 14.56 10.67
N ASP A 74 13.39 13.81 10.32
CA ASP A 74 12.51 13.12 11.27
C ASP A 74 13.05 11.72 11.63
N VAL A 75 14.19 11.34 11.07
CA VAL A 75 14.87 10.04 11.23
C VAL A 75 16.38 10.25 11.39
N THR A 76 17.05 9.29 12.02
CA THR A 76 18.47 9.30 12.39
C THR A 76 19.30 8.32 11.56
N GLY A 77 18.65 7.40 10.84
CA GLY A 77 19.30 6.52 9.86
C GLY A 77 19.76 5.18 10.43
N LEU A 78 19.16 4.71 11.53
CA LEU A 78 19.35 3.37 12.10
C LEU A 78 18.07 2.79 12.73
N GLU A 79 16.94 3.48 12.59
CA GLU A 79 15.69 3.07 13.18
C GLU A 79 15.17 1.77 12.58
N ARG A 80 14.56 0.94 13.43
CA ARG A 80 13.77 -0.20 12.95
C ARG A 80 12.55 0.32 12.19
N ALA A 81 12.33 -0.29 11.04
CA ALA A 81 11.28 0.09 10.14
C ALA A 81 10.52 -1.13 9.60
N ILE A 82 9.24 -0.92 9.28
CA ILE A 82 8.37 -1.91 8.65
C ILE A 82 7.76 -1.28 7.41
N TRP A 83 8.10 -1.81 6.25
CA TRP A 83 7.47 -1.46 4.98
C TRP A 83 6.28 -2.37 4.75
N THR A 84 5.08 -1.81 4.69
CA THR A 84 3.84 -2.58 4.51
C THR A 84 3.16 -2.19 3.21
N THR A 85 2.78 -3.18 2.41
CA THR A 85 1.91 -3.00 1.25
C THR A 85 0.59 -3.70 1.52
N LYS A 86 -0.50 -2.93 1.42
CA LYS A 86 -1.87 -3.42 1.51
C LYS A 86 -2.52 -3.37 0.13
N MET A 87 -3.29 -4.39 -0.18
CA MET A 87 -4.09 -4.45 -1.40
C MET A 87 -5.53 -4.84 -1.09
N THR A 88 -6.44 -4.27 -1.83
CA THR A 88 -7.84 -4.69 -1.85
C THR A 88 -8.26 -5.08 -3.24
N TYR A 89 -9.11 -6.11 -3.33
CA TYR A 89 -9.76 -6.51 -4.57
C TYR A 89 -11.27 -6.57 -4.39
N HIS A 90 -12.00 -5.92 -5.28
CA HIS A 90 -13.45 -5.90 -5.25
C HIS A 90 -14.03 -6.93 -6.24
N SER A 91 -14.58 -8.04 -5.74
CA SER A 91 -15.14 -9.12 -6.55
C SER A 91 -16.63 -8.98 -6.86
N GLY A 92 -17.20 -7.77 -6.71
CA GLY A 92 -18.62 -7.47 -6.94
C GLY A 92 -19.41 -7.23 -5.65
N THR A 93 -19.54 -8.25 -4.80
CA THR A 93 -20.25 -8.14 -3.52
C THR A 93 -19.32 -8.16 -2.30
N ILE A 94 -18.06 -8.55 -2.52
CA ILE A 94 -17.04 -8.74 -1.48
C ILE A 94 -15.81 -7.91 -1.82
N ILE A 95 -15.25 -7.26 -0.80
CA ILE A 95 -13.91 -6.68 -0.82
C ILE A 95 -12.97 -7.62 -0.07
N HIS A 96 -11.92 -8.07 -0.75
CA HIS A 96 -10.88 -8.94 -0.22
C HIS A 96 -9.68 -8.07 0.15
N PHE A 97 -9.10 -8.28 1.33
CA PHE A 97 -7.95 -7.54 1.82
C PHE A 97 -6.73 -8.45 1.90
N TYR A 98 -5.61 -7.96 1.39
CA TYR A 98 -4.32 -8.62 1.36
C TYR A 98 -3.27 -7.68 1.92
N GLU A 99 -2.29 -8.23 2.64
CA GLU A 99 -1.21 -7.45 3.23
C GLU A 99 0.08 -8.27 3.21
N ALA A 100 1.19 -7.60 2.97
CA ALA A 100 2.52 -8.12 3.24
C ALA A 100 3.43 -7.01 3.77
N SER A 101 4.36 -7.41 4.64
CA SER A 101 5.31 -6.51 5.26
C SER A 101 6.74 -7.02 5.07
N LEU A 102 7.66 -6.08 4.93
CA LEU A 102 9.09 -6.30 5.03
C LEU A 102 9.61 -5.60 6.28
N TYR A 103 10.43 -6.31 7.03
CA TYR A 103 11.14 -5.77 8.19
C TYR A 103 12.52 -5.29 7.76
N GLY A 104 13.01 -4.23 8.40
CA GLY A 104 14.26 -3.61 8.02
C GLY A 104 14.64 -2.46 8.92
N HIS A 105 15.49 -1.59 8.39
CA HIS A 105 15.90 -0.36 9.03
C HIS A 105 16.00 0.79 8.04
N ILE A 106 16.09 2.01 8.56
CA ILE A 106 16.38 3.20 7.76
C ILE A 106 17.88 3.38 7.65
N LYS A 107 18.38 3.71 6.46
CA LYS A 107 19.76 4.10 6.18
C LYS A 107 19.75 5.51 5.61
N LEU A 108 20.47 6.42 6.26
CA LEU A 108 20.71 7.77 5.76
C LEU A 108 22.21 7.99 5.58
N TYR A 109 22.58 8.59 4.46
CA TYR A 109 23.94 9.06 4.27
C TYR A 109 24.12 10.40 5.01
N LEU A 110 25.19 10.55 5.80
CA LEU A 110 25.43 11.70 6.68
C LEU A 110 25.39 13.07 5.97
N HIS A 111 25.67 13.12 4.68
CA HIS A 111 25.64 14.34 3.87
C HIS A 111 24.24 14.68 3.31
N GLU A 112 23.24 13.83 3.53
CA GLU A 112 21.91 13.97 2.97
C GLU A 112 20.82 14.28 4.01
N SER A 113 21.16 14.77 5.20
CA SER A 113 20.22 14.95 6.32
C SER A 113 19.08 15.95 6.10
N THR A 114 18.95 16.53 4.91
CA THR A 114 17.88 17.47 4.55
C THR A 114 17.15 16.99 3.30
N GLY A 115 15.83 17.20 3.28
CA GLY A 115 14.98 16.89 2.12
C GLY A 115 13.91 15.85 2.40
N VAL A 116 13.18 15.51 1.34
CA VAL A 116 12.12 14.51 1.35
C VAL A 116 12.62 13.33 0.53
N SER A 117 12.60 12.13 1.11
CA SER A 117 12.93 10.90 0.40
C SER A 117 11.72 10.01 0.21
N ALA A 118 11.70 9.31 -0.92
CA ALA A 118 10.82 8.18 -1.10
C ALA A 118 11.29 7.04 -0.18
N PHE A 119 10.36 6.19 0.26
CA PHE A 119 10.68 5.09 1.16
C PHE A 119 11.79 4.18 0.60
N GLY A 120 11.77 3.94 -0.72
CA GLY A 120 12.70 3.05 -1.40
C GLY A 120 14.16 3.47 -1.29
N GLU A 121 14.40 4.78 -1.21
CA GLU A 121 15.73 5.38 -1.17
C GLU A 121 16.43 5.22 0.18
N ILE A 122 15.68 4.92 1.23
CA ILE A 122 16.18 4.94 2.62
C ILE A 122 15.89 3.65 3.39
N PHE A 123 14.96 2.81 2.95
CA PHE A 123 14.64 1.56 3.64
C PHE A 123 15.56 0.43 3.17
N VAL A 124 16.22 -0.23 4.12
CA VAL A 124 17.07 -1.41 3.93
C VAL A 124 16.37 -2.62 4.54
N PRO A 125 15.96 -3.64 3.74
CA PRO A 125 15.32 -4.83 4.26
C PRO A 125 16.29 -5.70 5.09
N ASP A 126 15.74 -6.44 6.05
CA ASP A 126 16.52 -7.38 6.87
C ASP A 126 17.22 -8.43 5.99
N GLY A 127 18.52 -8.65 6.25
CA GLY A 127 19.36 -9.55 5.46
C GLY A 127 20.06 -8.90 4.27
N TYR A 128 19.90 -7.59 4.07
CA TYR A 128 20.53 -6.81 3.00
C TYR A 128 21.29 -5.60 3.56
N ASP A 129 22.29 -5.13 2.81
CA ASP A 129 23.05 -3.90 3.11
C ASP A 129 22.67 -2.71 2.18
N LEU A 130 21.82 -3.01 1.20
CA LEU A 130 21.37 -2.11 0.14
C LEU A 130 19.93 -1.66 0.40
N THR A 131 19.60 -0.44 0.00
CA THR A 131 18.22 0.07 0.05
C THR A 131 17.34 -0.66 -0.96
N MET A 132 16.03 -0.59 -0.78
CA MET A 132 15.07 -1.17 -1.73
C MET A 132 15.30 -0.70 -3.15
N SER A 133 15.53 0.61 -3.35
CA SER A 133 15.81 1.16 -4.67
C SER A 133 17.12 0.61 -5.25
N GLU A 134 18.17 0.50 -4.44
CA GLU A 134 19.45 -0.10 -4.85
C GLU A 134 19.32 -1.60 -5.20
N ILE A 135 18.44 -2.34 -4.51
CA ILE A 135 18.15 -3.75 -4.82
C ILE A 135 17.34 -3.87 -6.11
N GLU A 136 16.29 -3.06 -6.28
CA GLU A 136 15.40 -3.12 -7.46
C GLU A 136 16.09 -2.72 -8.77
N GLU A 137 17.15 -1.91 -8.70
CA GLU A 137 18.02 -1.57 -9.83
C GLU A 137 18.95 -2.71 -10.24
N LYS A 138 19.22 -3.66 -9.34
CA LYS A 138 20.11 -4.79 -9.60
C LYS A 138 19.28 -6.03 -9.96
N ASP A 139 19.34 -6.44 -11.22
CA ASP A 139 18.57 -7.59 -11.73
C ASP A 139 19.11 -8.97 -11.27
N ASP A 140 20.12 -9.03 -10.39
CA ASP A 140 20.77 -10.28 -9.94
C ASP A 140 20.34 -10.78 -8.55
N PHE A 141 19.48 -10.05 -7.83
CA PHE A 141 18.96 -10.48 -6.53
C PHE A 141 17.64 -11.26 -6.67
N ASP A 142 17.57 -12.45 -6.06
CA ASP A 142 16.29 -13.15 -5.81
C ASP A 142 15.56 -12.51 -4.62
N PHE A 143 15.22 -11.23 -4.76
CA PHE A 143 14.55 -10.45 -3.75
C PHE A 143 13.08 -10.24 -4.12
N LYS A 144 12.18 -10.58 -3.19
CA LYS A 144 10.75 -10.32 -3.33
C LYS A 144 10.34 -9.12 -2.48
N ASN A 145 9.96 -8.03 -3.14
CA ASN A 145 9.47 -6.85 -2.44
C ASN A 145 8.07 -7.10 -1.81
N ALA A 146 7.66 -6.22 -0.87
CA ALA A 146 6.37 -6.33 -0.19
C ALA A 146 5.18 -6.43 -1.17
N ARG A 147 5.28 -5.73 -2.31
CA ARG A 147 4.26 -5.77 -3.37
C ARG A 147 4.15 -7.15 -4.00
N GLN A 148 5.25 -7.75 -4.39
CA GLN A 148 5.28 -9.08 -4.99
C GLN A 148 4.76 -10.14 -4.01
N LEU A 149 5.07 -10.00 -2.71
CA LEU A 149 4.53 -10.86 -1.66
C LEU A 149 3.00 -10.75 -1.55
N VAL A 150 2.45 -9.53 -1.50
CA VAL A 150 0.98 -9.36 -1.41
C VAL A 150 0.27 -9.78 -2.71
N LEU A 151 0.88 -9.56 -3.87
CA LEU A 151 0.37 -10.06 -5.15
C LEU A 151 0.35 -11.59 -5.18
N THR A 152 1.33 -12.24 -4.56
CA THR A 152 1.35 -13.71 -4.44
C THR A 152 0.19 -14.20 -3.59
N LYS A 153 -0.10 -13.55 -2.45
CA LYS A 153 -1.30 -13.87 -1.64
C LYS A 153 -2.60 -13.68 -2.41
N LEU A 154 -2.69 -12.60 -3.19
CA LEU A 154 -3.83 -12.35 -4.06
C LEU A 154 -3.99 -13.44 -5.12
N LEU A 155 -2.90 -13.86 -5.77
CA LEU A 155 -2.92 -14.92 -6.77
C LEU A 155 -3.38 -16.26 -6.17
N LEU A 156 -2.96 -16.55 -4.94
CA LEU A 156 -3.33 -17.76 -4.21
C LEU A 156 -4.74 -17.70 -3.61
N GLY A 157 -5.40 -16.53 -3.62
CA GLY A 157 -6.71 -16.35 -3.02
C GLY A 157 -6.69 -16.45 -1.50
N ASP A 158 -5.65 -15.91 -0.85
CA ASP A 158 -5.43 -15.96 0.60
C ASP A 158 -5.59 -14.55 1.26
N PRO A 159 -6.81 -14.01 1.35
CA PRO A 159 -7.05 -12.74 2.01
C PRO A 159 -6.99 -12.90 3.53
N TYR A 160 -6.42 -11.92 4.24
CA TYR A 160 -6.44 -11.91 5.71
C TYR A 160 -7.78 -11.42 6.27
N ARG A 161 -8.58 -10.74 5.45
CA ARG A 161 -9.88 -10.18 5.80
C ARG A 161 -10.75 -10.08 4.55
N VAL A 162 -12.04 -10.28 4.72
CA VAL A 162 -13.06 -10.03 3.68
C VAL A 162 -14.20 -9.21 4.26
N GLU A 163 -14.82 -8.37 3.44
CA GLU A 163 -15.99 -7.59 3.83
C GLU A 163 -17.05 -7.56 2.74
N MET A 164 -18.31 -7.61 3.16
CA MET A 164 -19.45 -7.41 2.27
C MET A 164 -19.63 -5.92 1.97
N VAL A 165 -19.75 -5.57 0.70
CA VAL A 165 -19.93 -4.17 0.25
C VAL A 165 -21.18 -3.55 0.88
N GLU A 166 -22.29 -4.29 0.93
CA GLU A 166 -23.55 -3.82 1.50
C GLU A 166 -23.39 -3.42 2.97
N SER A 167 -22.67 -4.22 3.76
CA SER A 167 -22.39 -3.92 5.16
C SER A 167 -21.57 -2.63 5.34
N ILE A 168 -20.66 -2.33 4.40
CA ILE A 168 -19.88 -1.09 4.44
C ILE A 168 -20.76 0.12 4.12
N LEU A 169 -21.60 0.01 3.08
CA LEU A 169 -22.51 1.08 2.68
C LEU A 169 -23.56 1.39 3.76
N GLN A 170 -24.07 0.36 4.44
CA GLN A 170 -24.97 0.55 5.59
C GLN A 170 -24.26 1.31 6.73
N LYS A 171 -23.03 0.92 7.09
CA LYS A 171 -22.24 1.64 8.12
C LYS A 171 -21.99 3.11 7.75
N GLN A 172 -21.72 3.42 6.48
CA GLN A 172 -21.56 4.80 6.01
C GLN A 172 -22.85 5.60 6.15
N SER A 173 -23.98 5.05 5.69
CA SER A 173 -25.28 5.71 5.82
C SER A 173 -25.63 6.06 7.27
N LEU A 174 -25.30 5.17 8.21
CA LEU A 174 -25.49 5.39 9.65
C LEU A 174 -24.56 6.49 10.19
N ALA A 175 -23.29 6.51 9.79
CA ALA A 175 -22.36 7.57 10.19
C ALA A 175 -22.79 8.96 9.65
N ASP A 176 -23.29 9.01 8.41
CA ASP A 176 -23.80 10.23 7.78
C ASP A 176 -25.08 10.74 8.45
N LEU A 177 -25.91 9.86 8.99
CA LEU A 177 -27.08 10.23 9.79
C LEU A 177 -26.66 10.85 11.13
N VAL A 178 -25.76 10.20 11.87
CA VAL A 178 -25.31 10.67 13.20
C VAL A 178 -24.56 12.01 13.11
N SER A 179 -23.79 12.24 12.04
CA SER A 179 -23.04 13.49 11.85
C SER A 179 -23.91 14.71 11.52
N LYS A 180 -25.06 14.50 10.86
CA LYS A 180 -26.04 15.57 10.58
C LYS A 180 -26.79 16.01 11.84
N ASP A 181 -27.09 15.09 12.73
CA ASP A 181 -27.77 15.40 14.00
C ASP A 181 -26.85 16.15 14.97
N ALA A 182 -25.54 15.91 14.93
CA ALA A 182 -24.55 16.57 15.79
C ALA A 182 -24.31 18.07 15.49
N HIS A 183 -24.78 18.59 14.34
CA HIS A 183 -24.66 20.01 13.97
C HIS A 183 -25.94 20.82 14.23
N THR A 184 -26.92 20.21 14.93
CA THR A 184 -28.22 20.83 15.23
C THR A 184 -28.43 21.02 16.74
N ILE A 185 -27.43 21.56 17.44
CA ILE A 185 -27.54 21.99 18.84
C ILE A 185 -26.89 23.36 19.01
#